data_AF-A0A3D3H8S7-F1
#
_entry.id   AF-A0A3D3H8S7-F1
#
_cell.length_a   1.000
_cell.length_b   1.000
_cell.length_c   1.000
_cell.angle_alpha   90.00
_cell.angle_beta   90.00
_cell.angle_gamma   90.00
#
_symmetry.space_group_name_H-M   'P 1'
#
loop_
_entity.id
_entity.type
_entity.pdbx_description
1 polymer ?
#
loop_
_entity_poly.entity_id
_entity_poly.type
_entity_poly.pdbx_seq_one_letter_code
_entity_poly.pdbx_strand_id
1 'polypeptide(L)'
;MTVAFDTGRALTLGERLLLFSFRPNGGKVARLKWAGVAAAIAGGAIVDLALHGLVSPSGGGRLVPRSATQHNGRQEVLKVIQRDSLPRADRDRPERWMRDCTLIARSVGRGLAAQGIGRTTWAGGYLPPSSATDVAGWAAGRAAL
;
A
#
# COMPACT_ATOMS: atom_id res chain seq x y z
N MET A 1 -30.63 12.81 -3.46
CA MET A 1 -30.12 11.66 -2.69
C MET A 1 -28.63 11.56 -2.94
N THR A 2 -27.84 12.24 -2.12
CA THR A 2 -26.38 12.33 -2.22
C THR A 2 -25.80 11.08 -1.57
N VAL A 3 -25.38 10.11 -2.38
CA VAL A 3 -24.57 8.99 -1.89
C VAL A 3 -23.17 9.56 -1.64
N ALA A 4 -22.99 10.15 -0.45
CA ALA A 4 -21.67 10.36 0.07
C ALA A 4 -21.05 8.97 0.23
N PHE A 5 -20.00 8.68 -0.55
CA PHE A 5 -18.99 7.75 -0.09
C PHE A 5 -18.26 8.45 1.06
N ASP A 6 -18.93 8.54 2.20
CA ASP A 6 -18.26 8.61 3.48
C ASP A 6 -17.62 7.25 3.67
N THR A 7 -16.40 7.06 3.18
CA THR A 7 -15.69 5.84 3.52
C THR A 7 -15.34 5.83 5.01
N GLY A 8 -15.36 6.96 5.74
CA GLY A 8 -15.00 7.04 7.17
C GLY A 8 -13.65 6.38 7.53
N ARG A 9 -12.88 5.92 6.53
CA ARG A 9 -11.79 4.96 6.64
C ARG A 9 -10.55 5.69 6.20
N ALA A 10 -9.71 6.02 7.17
CA ALA A 10 -8.47 6.72 6.96
C ALA A 10 -7.51 5.87 6.11
N LEU A 11 -7.42 6.14 4.81
CA LEU A 11 -6.44 5.49 3.93
C LEU A 11 -5.02 5.84 4.38
N THR A 12 -4.16 4.82 4.46
CA THR A 12 -2.74 5.00 4.73
C THR A 12 -2.03 5.68 3.57
N LEU A 13 -0.83 6.24 3.83
CA LEU A 13 -0.02 6.87 2.79
C LEU A 13 0.33 5.90 1.64
N GLY A 14 0.68 4.64 1.95
CA GLY A 14 0.95 3.63 0.94
C GLY A 14 -0.26 3.33 0.05
N GLU A 15 -1.46 3.25 0.63
CA GLU A 15 -2.70 3.01 -0.10
C GLU A 15 -3.04 4.16 -1.05
N ARG A 16 -2.86 5.41 -0.60
CA ARG A 16 -3.03 6.59 -1.46
C ARG A 16 -2.07 6.56 -2.65
N LEU A 17 -0.79 6.30 -2.40
CA LEU A 17 0.24 6.20 -3.46
C LEU A 17 -0.07 5.08 -4.47
N LEU A 18 -0.59 3.95 -4.00
CA LEU A 18 -1.01 2.86 -4.87
C LEU A 18 -2.18 3.28 -5.77
N LEU A 19 -3.19 3.96 -5.22
CA LEU A 19 -4.33 4.45 -6.01
C LEU A 19 -3.91 5.51 -7.05
N PHE A 20 -2.97 6.41 -6.72
CA PHE A 20 -2.41 7.38 -7.68
C PHE A 20 -1.67 6.75 -8.86
N SER A 21 -1.21 5.51 -8.70
CA SER A 21 -0.50 4.79 -9.75
C SER A 21 -1.41 4.30 -10.87
N PHE A 22 -2.74 4.42 -10.69
CA PHE A 22 -3.76 4.06 -11.67
C PHE A 22 -4.53 5.29 -12.17
N ARG A 23 -4.98 5.17 -13.41
CA ARG A 23 -5.93 6.09 -14.05
C ARG A 23 -7.35 5.76 -13.59
N PRO A 24 -8.30 6.70 -13.74
CA PRO A 24 -9.71 6.48 -13.38
C PRO A 24 -10.41 5.32 -14.04
N ASN A 25 -9.97 4.92 -15.22
CA ASN A 25 -10.49 3.77 -15.94
C ASN A 25 -9.76 2.46 -15.60
N GLY A 26 -8.97 2.42 -14.53
CA GLY A 26 -8.24 1.24 -14.06
C GLY A 26 -6.94 0.93 -14.81
N GLY A 27 -6.60 1.68 -15.86
CA GLY A 27 -5.32 1.55 -16.54
C GLY A 27 -4.16 2.05 -15.68
N LYS A 28 -2.98 1.41 -15.73
CA LYS A 28 -1.78 1.96 -15.08
C LYS A 28 -1.42 3.31 -15.70
N VAL A 29 -0.85 4.22 -14.91
CA VAL A 29 -0.25 5.44 -15.46
C VAL A 29 0.99 5.04 -16.26
N ALA A 30 0.89 5.09 -17.59
CA ALA A 30 1.82 4.47 -18.55
C ALA A 30 3.30 4.91 -18.46
N ARG A 31 3.61 5.98 -17.71
CA ARG A 31 4.97 6.54 -17.57
C ARG A 31 5.73 6.04 -16.35
N LEU A 32 5.10 5.29 -15.44
CA LEU A 32 5.71 4.93 -14.18
C LEU A 32 6.37 3.55 -14.24
N LYS A 33 7.70 3.49 -14.03
CA LYS A 33 8.41 2.23 -13.81
C LYS A 33 7.90 1.61 -12.51
N TRP A 34 7.35 0.40 -12.60
CA TRP A 34 6.71 -0.28 -11.47
C TRP A 34 7.65 -0.46 -10.26
N ALA A 35 8.94 -0.68 -10.50
CA ALA A 35 9.96 -0.75 -9.47
C ALA A 35 10.03 0.53 -8.61
N GLY A 36 10.08 1.71 -9.25
CA GLY A 36 10.10 2.99 -8.55
C GLY A 36 8.81 3.29 -7.80
N VAL A 37 7.66 2.90 -8.38
CA VAL A 37 6.35 3.01 -7.74
C VAL A 37 6.25 2.11 -6.52
N ALA A 38 6.68 0.85 -6.64
CA ALA A 38 6.67 -0.09 -5.53
C ALA A 38 7.54 0.40 -4.36
N ALA A 39 8.72 0.96 -4.66
CA ALA A 39 9.58 1.57 -3.64
C ALA A 39 8.89 2.76 -2.94
N ALA A 40 8.23 3.65 -3.68
CA ALA A 40 7.50 4.77 -3.10
C ALA A 40 6.32 4.32 -2.22
N ILE A 41 5.52 3.36 -2.69
CA ILE A 41 4.41 2.78 -1.93
C ILE A 41 4.92 2.12 -0.65
N ALA A 42 6.00 1.33 -0.75
CA ALA A 42 6.60 0.67 0.40
C ALA A 42 7.15 1.67 1.43
N GLY A 43 7.85 2.71 0.98
CA GLY A 43 8.30 3.80 1.84
C GLY A 43 7.14 4.51 2.53
N GLY A 44 6.08 4.84 1.80
CA GLY A 44 4.88 5.45 2.36
C GLY A 44 4.18 4.57 3.41
N ALA A 45 4.09 3.27 3.17
CA ALA A 45 3.54 2.31 4.13
C ALA A 45 4.40 2.20 5.39
N ILE A 46 5.73 2.16 5.26
CA ILE A 46 6.67 2.09 6.40
C ILE A 46 6.56 3.36 7.26
N VAL A 47 6.55 4.54 6.63
CA VAL A 47 6.39 5.82 7.33
C VAL A 47 5.06 5.87 8.08
N ASP A 48 3.97 5.44 7.45
CA ASP A 48 2.65 5.38 8.10
C ASP A 48 2.67 4.46 9.34
N LEU A 49 3.28 3.27 9.25
CA LEU A 49 3.42 2.36 10.39
C LEU A 49 4.27 2.96 11.51
N ALA A 50 5.35 3.67 11.17
CA ALA A 50 6.24 4.30 12.15
C ALA A 50 5.54 5.45 12.88
N LEU A 51 4.78 6.30 12.16
CA LEU A 51 4.00 7.40 12.74
C LEU A 51 2.92 6.91 13.72
N HIS A 52 2.42 5.69 13.53
CA HIS A 52 1.45 5.06 14.43
C HIS A 52 2.10 4.17 15.51
N GLY A 53 3.42 4.20 15.65
CA GLY A 53 4.15 3.42 16.66
C GLY A 53 4.10 1.90 16.45
N LEU A 54 3.71 1.43 15.26
CA LEU A 54 3.53 0.01 14.97
C LEU A 54 4.84 -0.69 14.60
N VAL A 55 5.83 0.07 14.13
CA VAL A 55 7.18 -0.41 13.85
C VAL A 55 8.20 0.58 14.41
N SER A 56 9.35 0.05 14.82
CA SER A 56 10.52 0.85 15.21
C SER A 56 11.75 0.39 14.43
N PRO A 57 12.66 1.30 14.05
CA PRO A 57 13.97 0.90 13.56
C PRO A 57 14.74 0.18 14.69
N SER A 58 15.50 -0.85 14.31
CA SER A 58 16.51 -1.49 15.16
C SER A 58 17.88 -1.41 14.50
N GLY A 59 18.93 -1.81 15.23
CA GLY A 59 20.30 -1.80 14.72
C GLY A 59 20.43 -2.49 13.36
N GLY A 60 21.20 -1.89 12.46
CA GLY A 60 21.41 -2.42 11.10
C GLY A 60 20.24 -2.19 10.13
N GLY A 61 19.35 -1.23 10.40
CA GLY A 61 18.30 -0.80 9.47
C GLY A 61 17.08 -1.72 9.38
N ARG A 62 16.91 -2.66 10.32
CA ARG A 62 15.77 -3.58 10.36
C ARG A 62 14.57 -2.94 11.05
N LEU A 63 13.38 -3.11 10.49
CA LEU A 63 12.13 -2.72 11.14
C LEU A 63 11.64 -3.82 12.09
N VAL A 64 11.30 -3.44 13.31
CA VAL A 64 10.78 -4.34 14.35
C VAL A 64 9.33 -3.98 14.64
N PRO A 65 8.39 -4.93 14.46
CA PRO A 65 6.99 -4.76 14.86
C PRO A 65 6.86 -4.54 16.37
N ARG A 66 6.02 -3.60 16.78
CA ARG A 66 5.82 -3.22 18.20
C ARG A 66 4.42 -3.51 18.71
N SER A 67 3.41 -3.43 17.84
CA SER A 67 2.00 -3.60 18.23
C SER A 67 1.16 -4.08 17.07
N ALA A 68 0.02 -4.70 17.39
CA ALA A 68 -1.02 -4.99 16.42
C ALA A 68 -1.84 -3.73 16.11
N THR A 69 -2.58 -3.76 15.02
CA THR A 69 -3.49 -2.70 14.59
C THR A 69 -4.78 -3.34 14.10
N GLN A 70 -5.91 -2.64 14.18
CA GLN A 70 -7.18 -3.08 13.59
C GLN A 70 -7.35 -2.57 12.15
N HIS A 71 -6.43 -1.76 11.65
CA HIS A 71 -6.49 -1.24 10.29
C HIS A 71 -6.02 -2.28 9.27
N ASN A 72 -6.92 -2.75 8.40
CA ASN A 72 -6.66 -3.80 7.40
C ASN A 72 -5.37 -3.55 6.58
N GLY A 73 -5.19 -2.33 6.06
CA GLY A 73 -3.97 -1.94 5.33
C GLY A 73 -2.66 -2.14 6.12
N ARG A 74 -2.60 -1.59 7.32
CA ARG A 74 -1.44 -1.70 8.22
C ARG A 74 -1.19 -3.15 8.65
N GLN A 75 -2.24 -3.93 8.91
CA GLN A 75 -2.12 -5.35 9.25
C GLN A 75 -1.44 -6.14 8.12
N GLU A 76 -1.86 -5.95 6.87
CA GLU A 76 -1.28 -6.65 5.72
C GLU A 76 0.21 -6.32 5.52
N VAL A 77 0.60 -5.07 5.76
CA VAL A 77 2.01 -4.64 5.71
C VAL A 77 2.81 -5.23 6.88
N LEU A 78 2.25 -5.23 8.09
CA LEU A 78 2.92 -5.79 9.28
C LEU A 78 3.19 -7.29 9.13
N LYS A 79 2.27 -8.08 8.55
CA LYS A 79 2.49 -9.52 8.27
C LYS A 79 3.74 -9.74 7.40
N VAL A 80 3.93 -8.90 6.39
CA VAL A 80 5.08 -8.95 5.48
C VAL A 80 6.38 -8.58 6.21
N ILE A 81 6.37 -7.51 7.01
CA ILE A 81 7.53 -7.10 7.83
C ILE A 81 7.90 -8.17 8.87
N GLN A 82 6.91 -8.79 9.51
CA GLN A 82 7.10 -9.86 10.51
C GLN A 82 7.72 -11.13 9.91
N ARG A 83 7.22 -11.56 8.75
CA ARG A 83 7.65 -12.81 8.11
C ARG A 83 9.05 -12.73 7.53
N ASP A 84 9.34 -11.63 6.85
CA ASP A 84 10.53 -11.53 6.01
C ASP A 84 11.61 -10.60 6.61
N SER A 85 11.36 -9.97 7.77
CA SER A 85 12.31 -9.04 8.43
C SER A 85 12.79 -7.91 7.52
N LEU A 86 11.86 -7.30 6.78
CA LEU A 86 12.11 -6.33 5.71
C LEU A 86 12.25 -4.89 6.23
N PRO A 87 12.98 -3.98 5.55
CA PRO A 87 14.14 -4.18 4.69
C PRO A 87 15.43 -3.64 5.35
N ARG A 88 16.52 -4.40 5.29
CA ARG A 88 17.85 -3.79 5.38
C ARG A 88 18.03 -2.93 4.14
N ALA A 89 18.44 -1.67 4.30
CA ALA A 89 19.03 -0.91 3.20
C ALA A 89 20.42 -1.49 2.92
N ASP A 90 20.45 -2.72 2.39
CA ASP A 90 21.67 -3.42 2.05
C ASP A 90 22.17 -2.84 0.72
N ARG A 91 23.11 -1.89 0.82
CA ARG A 91 23.64 -1.13 -0.34
C ARG A 91 24.18 -2.05 -1.44
N ASP A 92 24.58 -3.27 -1.07
CA ASP A 92 25.23 -4.24 -1.96
C ASP A 92 24.23 -5.21 -2.63
N ARG A 93 22.92 -5.13 -2.35
CA ARG A 93 21.90 -6.04 -2.93
C ARG A 93 20.61 -5.32 -3.33
N PRO A 94 20.65 -4.46 -4.36
CA PRO A 94 19.49 -3.67 -4.81
C PRO A 94 18.30 -4.53 -5.27
N GLU A 95 18.54 -5.72 -5.81
CA GLU A 95 17.48 -6.65 -6.26
C GLU A 95 16.65 -7.15 -5.09
N ARG A 96 17.31 -7.43 -3.96
CA ARG A 96 16.65 -7.88 -2.73
C ARG A 96 15.77 -6.75 -2.18
N TRP A 97 16.33 -5.56 -2.07
CA TRP A 97 15.58 -4.38 -1.62
C TRP A 97 14.35 -4.10 -2.52
N MET A 98 14.49 -4.24 -3.84
CA MET A 98 13.39 -4.05 -4.77
C MET A 98 12.31 -5.14 -4.67
N ARG A 99 12.71 -6.40 -4.44
CA ARG A 99 11.78 -7.51 -4.15
C ARG A 99 10.97 -7.22 -2.89
N ASP A 100 11.64 -6.75 -1.84
CA ASP A 100 11.04 -6.40 -0.55
C ASP A 100 10.01 -5.27 -0.70
N CYS A 101 10.38 -4.20 -1.41
CA CYS A 101 9.47 -3.10 -1.75
C CYS A 101 8.26 -3.60 -2.55
N THR A 102 8.46 -4.52 -3.49
CA THR A 102 7.37 -5.10 -4.28
C THR A 102 6.41 -5.92 -3.41
N LEU A 103 6.92 -6.70 -2.45
CA LEU A 103 6.09 -7.47 -1.53
C LEU A 103 5.24 -6.57 -0.63
N ILE A 104 5.82 -5.49 -0.12
CA ILE A 104 5.09 -4.48 0.65
C ILE A 104 4.05 -3.76 -0.21
N ALA A 105 4.38 -3.34 -1.42
CA ALA A 105 3.41 -2.70 -2.32
C ALA A 105 2.22 -3.62 -2.66
N ARG A 106 2.45 -4.93 -2.77
CA ARG A 106 1.36 -5.92 -2.93
C ARG A 106 0.51 -6.07 -1.67
N SER A 107 1.10 -5.99 -0.48
CA SER A 107 0.33 -6.09 0.77
C SER A 107 -0.55 -4.86 1.00
N VAL A 108 -0.08 -3.68 0.61
CA VAL A 108 -0.91 -2.46 0.52
C VAL A 108 -2.12 -2.70 -0.37
N GLY A 109 -1.95 -3.33 -1.54
CA GLY A 109 -3.05 -3.70 -2.42
C GLY A 109 -4.05 -4.70 -1.81
N ARG A 110 -3.57 -5.68 -1.03
CA ARG A 110 -4.45 -6.58 -0.25
C ARG A 110 -5.21 -5.82 0.84
N GLY A 111 -4.56 -4.85 1.48
CA GLY A 111 -5.16 -3.93 2.43
C GLY A 111 -6.35 -3.17 1.86
N LEU A 112 -6.19 -2.57 0.69
CA LEU A 112 -7.26 -1.88 -0.04
C LEU A 112 -8.41 -2.84 -0.40
N ALA A 113 -8.08 -4.01 -0.96
CA ALA A 113 -9.10 -5.00 -1.32
C ALA A 113 -9.90 -5.49 -0.10
N ALA A 114 -9.24 -5.70 1.04
CA ALA A 114 -9.89 -6.06 2.31
C ALA A 114 -10.78 -4.92 2.87
N GLN A 115 -10.55 -3.68 2.46
CA GLN A 115 -11.43 -2.55 2.75
C GLN A 115 -12.57 -2.39 1.73
N GLY A 116 -12.67 -3.29 0.76
CA GLY A 116 -13.66 -3.23 -0.32
C GLY A 116 -13.26 -2.32 -1.49
N ILE A 117 -12.02 -1.85 -1.54
CA ILE A 117 -11.52 -0.95 -2.59
C ILE A 117 -10.66 -1.73 -3.59
N GLY A 118 -11.23 -2.01 -4.76
CA GLY A 118 -10.57 -2.80 -5.81
C GLY A 118 -10.51 -4.29 -5.47
N ARG A 119 -9.64 -5.04 -6.16
CA ARG A 119 -9.48 -6.50 -5.99
C ARG A 119 -8.03 -6.91 -6.14
N THR A 120 -7.68 -8.10 -5.66
CA THR A 120 -6.37 -8.71 -5.86
C THR A 120 -6.45 -9.88 -6.83
N THR A 121 -5.47 -10.01 -7.72
CA THR A 121 -5.35 -11.17 -8.60
C THR A 121 -4.73 -12.37 -7.87
N TRP A 122 -4.90 -13.56 -8.43
CA TRP A 122 -4.25 -14.78 -7.97
C TRP A 122 -2.72 -14.68 -7.92
N ALA A 123 -2.12 -13.88 -8.81
CA ALA A 123 -0.68 -13.57 -8.81
C ALA A 123 -0.26 -12.52 -7.74
N GLY A 124 -1.20 -12.07 -6.91
CA GLY A 124 -0.97 -11.05 -5.88
C GLY A 124 -0.84 -9.62 -6.40
N GLY A 125 -1.27 -9.37 -7.64
CA GLY A 125 -1.35 -8.02 -8.20
C GLY A 125 -2.60 -7.29 -7.73
N TYR A 126 -2.53 -5.98 -7.56
CA TYR A 126 -3.71 -5.15 -7.27
C TYR A 126 -4.38 -4.70 -8.57
N LEU A 127 -5.71 -4.83 -8.61
CA LEU A 127 -6.57 -4.27 -9.63
C LEU A 127 -7.39 -3.14 -8.99
N PRO A 128 -7.27 -1.90 -9.49
CA PRO A 128 -8.11 -0.81 -9.02
C PRO A 128 -9.59 -1.11 -9.37
N PRO A 129 -10.53 -0.41 -8.73
CA PRO A 129 -11.93 -0.58 -9.06
C PRO A 129 -12.21 -0.24 -10.53
N SER A 130 -13.07 -1.02 -11.18
CA SER A 130 -13.32 -0.94 -12.62
C SER A 130 -14.80 -0.76 -13.01
N SER A 131 -15.73 -0.84 -12.06
CA SER A 131 -17.14 -0.52 -12.32
C SER A 131 -17.39 0.99 -12.17
N ALA A 132 -18.33 1.56 -12.92
CA ALA A 132 -18.64 2.99 -12.88
C ALA A 132 -18.99 3.49 -11.46
N THR A 133 -19.67 2.66 -10.67
CA THR A 133 -20.01 2.93 -9.27
C THR A 133 -18.76 2.93 -8.38
N ASP A 134 -17.84 2.00 -8.59
CA ASP A 134 -16.60 1.93 -7.81
C ASP A 134 -15.59 3.03 -8.21
N VAL A 135 -15.61 3.45 -9.49
CA VAL A 135 -14.77 4.55 -10.01
C VAL A 135 -15.22 5.90 -9.44
N ALA A 136 -16.52 6.13 -9.26
CA ALA A 136 -17.04 7.36 -8.63
C ALA A 136 -16.62 7.48 -7.16
N GLY A 137 -16.71 6.39 -6.38
CA GLY A 137 -16.22 6.34 -5.00
C GLY A 137 -14.69 6.49 -4.90
N TRP A 138 -13.96 5.91 -5.85
CA TRP A 138 -12.51 6.06 -5.96
C TRP A 138 -12.07 7.49 -6.33
N ALA A 139 -12.76 8.16 -7.25
CA ALA A 139 -12.49 9.54 -7.65
C ALA A 139 -12.75 10.52 -6.49
N ALA A 140 -13.80 10.29 -5.69
CA ALA A 140 -14.08 11.07 -4.50
C ALA A 140 -12.98 10.91 -3.43
N GLY A 141 -12.50 9.69 -3.19
CA GLY A 141 -11.38 9.42 -2.26
C GLY A 141 -10.05 10.05 -2.70
N ARG A 142 -9.84 10.25 -4.00
CA ARG A 142 -8.68 10.98 -4.54
C ARG A 142 -8.83 12.50 -4.42
N ALA A 143 -10.05 13.03 -4.50
CA ALA A 143 -10.31 14.47 -4.42
C ALA A 143 -10.25 15.03 -2.99
N ALA A 144 -10.27 14.18 -1.96
CA ALA A 144 -10.09 14.55 -0.55
C ALA A 144 -8.62 14.72 -0.12
N LEU A 145 -7.72 14.90 -1.09
CA LEU A 145 -6.30 15.21 -0.93
C LEU A 145 -6.03 16.66 -1.34
#